data_AF-A0A6V8PTW9-F1
#
_entry.id   AF-A0A6V8PTW9-F1
#
_cell.length_a   1.000
_cell.length_b   1.000
_cell.length_c   1.000
_cell.angle_alpha   90.00
_cell.angle_beta   90.00
_cell.angle_gamma   90.00
#
_symmetry.space_group_name_H-M   'P 1'
#
loop_
_entity.id
_entity.type
_entity.pdbx_description
1 polymer ?
#
loop_
_entity_poly.entity_id
_entity_poly.type
_entity_poly.pdbx_seq_one_letter_code
_entity_poly.pdbx_strand_id
1 'polypeptide(L)' 'MAQRRAGAKMLEAGANCSDISSQTGASTATISRVKRFLDFGADGYKLILERLRSEGTSQS' A
#
# COMPACT_ATOMS: atom_id res chain seq x y z
N MET A 1 -2.52 11.92 14.54
CA MET A 1 -3.35 11.63 13.34
C MET A 1 -3.03 12.49 12.10
N ALA A 2 -2.00 13.36 12.12
CA ALA A 2 -1.65 14.22 10.98
C ALA A 2 -0.78 13.54 9.90
N GLN A 3 0.08 12.58 10.27
CA GLN A 3 1.08 11.99 9.34
C GLN A 3 0.48 11.15 8.21
N ARG A 4 -0.66 10.47 8.43
CA ARG A 4 -1.30 9.63 7.40
C ARG A 4 -1.88 10.43 6.23
N ARG A 5 -2.38 11.64 6.48
CA ARG A 5 -2.98 12.49 5.44
C ARG A 5 -1.93 13.03 4.47
N ALA A 6 -0.73 13.31 4.96
CA ALA A 6 0.39 13.78 4.13
C ALA A 6 0.83 12.71 3.11
N GLY A 7 1.02 11.47 3.57
CA GLY A 7 1.42 10.37 2.69
C GLY A 7 0.38 10.03 1.61
N ALA A 8 -0.92 10.12 1.93
CA ALA A 8 -1.99 9.87 0.95
C ALA A 8 -2.00 10.90 -0.19
N LYS A 9 -1.83 12.20 0.12
CA LYS A 9 -1.75 13.26 -0.91
C LYS A 9 -0.52 13.11 -1.80
N MET A 10 0.60 12.69 -1.23
CA MET A 10 1.83 12.48 -2.00
C MET A 10 1.72 11.26 -2.92
N LEU A 11 1.07 10.18 -2.46
CA LEU A 11 0.78 9.02 -3.31
C LEU A 11 -0.13 9.39 -4.49
N GLU A 12 -1.16 10.20 -4.24
CA GLU A 12 -2.05 10.72 -5.30
C GLU A 12 -1.31 11.61 -6.30
N ALA A 13 -0.32 12.38 -5.83
CA ALA A 13 0.57 13.18 -6.68
C ALA A 13 1.64 12.37 -7.44
N GLY A 14 1.64 11.03 -7.31
CA GLY A 14 2.58 10.15 -8.00
C GLY A 14 3.96 10.02 -7.34
N ALA A 15 4.12 10.42 -6.08
CA ALA A 15 5.39 10.33 -5.37
C ALA A 15 5.77 8.88 -5.03
N ASN A 16 7.09 8.62 -4.99
CA ASN A 16 7.64 7.30 -4.73
C ASN A 16 7.54 6.95 -3.23
N CYS A 17 7.38 5.65 -2.91
CA CYS A 17 7.27 5.21 -1.51
C CYS A 17 8.48 5.61 -0.64
N SER A 18 9.69 5.66 -1.21
CA SER A 18 10.91 6.10 -0.50
C SER A 18 10.87 7.59 -0.15
N ASP A 19 10.41 8.43 -1.07
CA ASP A 19 10.33 9.89 -0.85
C ASP A 19 9.28 10.21 0.23
N ILE A 20 8.14 9.53 0.17
CA ILE A 20 7.10 9.63 1.18
C ILE A 20 7.62 9.13 2.53
N SER A 21 8.41 8.05 2.55
CA SER A 21 9.00 7.52 3.79
C SER A 21 9.95 8.53 4.43
N SER A 22 10.80 9.18 3.63
CA SER A 22 11.73 10.21 4.09
C SER A 22 11.00 11.43 4.65
N GLN A 23 9.93 11.90 3.99
CA GLN A 23 9.21 13.10 4.40
C GLN A 23 8.24 12.87 5.57
N THR A 24 7.60 11.70 5.63
CA THR A 24 6.57 11.40 6.64
C THR A 24 7.10 10.64 7.84
N GLY A 25 8.32 10.08 7.76
CA GLY A 25 8.88 9.14 8.74
C GLY A 25 8.15 7.80 8.79
N ALA A 26 7.17 7.57 7.91
CA ALA A 26 6.46 6.30 7.84
C ALA A 26 7.30 5.25 7.13
N SER A 27 7.20 4.00 7.55
CA SER A 27 7.88 2.90 6.87
C SER A 27 7.28 2.65 5.48
N THR A 28 8.13 2.26 4.52
CA THR A 28 7.71 1.86 3.16
C THR A 28 6.65 0.76 3.18
N ALA A 29 6.71 -0.18 4.12
CA ALA A 29 5.66 -1.20 4.32
C ALA A 29 4.29 -0.59 4.65
N THR A 30 4.26 0.49 5.43
CA THR A 30 3.02 1.21 5.77
C THR A 30 2.49 1.97 4.56
N ILE A 31 3.37 2.64 3.81
CA ILE A 31 3.02 3.42 2.62
C ILE A 31 2.49 2.50 1.51
N SER A 32 3.11 1.34 1.30
CA SER A 32 2.62 0.34 0.33
C SER A 32 1.22 -0.17 0.64
N ARG A 33 0.86 -0.29 1.93
CA ARG A 33 -0.54 -0.61 2.30
C ARG A 33 -1.48 0.53 1.92
N VAL A 34 -1.14 1.77 2.28
CA VAL A 34 -1.97 2.93 1.93
C VAL A 34 -2.12 3.07 0.41
N LYS A 35 -1.04 2.87 -0.35
CA LYS A 35 -1.07 2.87 -1.82
C LYS A 35 -2.01 1.80 -2.36
N ARG A 36 -1.92 0.55 -1.87
CA ARG A 36 -2.85 -0.52 -2.28
C ARG A 36 -4.30 -0.20 -1.95
N PHE A 37 -4.57 0.44 -0.81
CA PHE A 37 -5.93 0.91 -0.48
C PHE A 37 -6.41 2.00 -1.45
N LEU A 38 -5.54 2.90 -1.90
CA LEU A 38 -5.89 3.93 -2.88
C LEU A 38 -6.09 3.35 -4.28
N ASP A 39 -5.18 2.50 -4.74
CA ASP A 39 -5.19 1.91 -6.08
C ASP A 39 -6.35 0.95 -6.29
N PHE A 40 -6.72 0.19 -5.26
CA PHE A 40 -7.64 -0.95 -5.40
C PHE A 40 -8.83 -0.93 -4.44
N GLY A 41 -8.94 0.05 -3.55
CA GLY A 41 -10.00 0.11 -2.54
C GLY A 41 -10.00 -1.09 -1.58
N ALA A 42 -11.09 -1.26 -0.83
CA ALA A 42 -11.24 -2.40 0.08
C ALA A 42 -11.32 -3.75 -0.66
N ASP A 43 -11.81 -3.77 -1.90
CA ASP A 43 -11.94 -4.98 -2.71
C ASP A 43 -10.61 -5.43 -3.32
N GLY A 44 -9.65 -4.53 -3.49
CA GLY A 44 -8.28 -4.84 -3.86
C GLY A 44 -7.57 -5.78 -2.92
N TYR A 45 -7.79 -5.58 -1.61
CA TYR A 45 -7.24 -6.47 -0.60
C TYR A 45 -7.83 -7.87 -0.72
N LYS A 46 -9.12 -8.01 -1.02
CA LYS A 46 -9.73 -9.32 -1.28
C LYS A 46 -9.06 -9.99 -2.47
N LEU A 47 -8.88 -9.29 -3.59
CA LEU A 47 -8.23 -9.82 -4.79
C LEU A 47 -6.78 -10.28 -4.52
N ILE A 48 -6.02 -9.48 -3.79
CA ILE A 48 -4.64 -9.82 -3.44
C ILE A 48 -4.58 -11.01 -2.48
N LEU A 49 -5.47 -11.04 -1.48
CA LEU A 49 -5.56 -12.16 -0.55
C LEU A 49 -6.02 -13.44 -1.24
N GLU A 50 -6.92 -13.35 -2.22
CA GLU A 50 -7.32 -14.47 -3.07
C GLU A 50 -6.15 -14.98 -3.90
N ARG A 51 -5.38 -14.09 -4.54
CA ARG A 51 -4.14 -14.48 -5.25
C ARG A 51 -3.13 -15.14 -4.33
N LEU A 52 -2.85 -14.57 -3.16
CA LEU A 52 -1.92 -15.17 -2.19
C LEU A 52 -2.39 -16.55 -1.71
N ARG A 53 -3.70 -16.74 -1.51
CA ARG A 53 -4.28 -18.05 -1.18
C ARG A 53 -4.14 -19.04 -2.34
N SER A 54 -4.33 -18.58 -3.57
CA SER A 54 -4.23 -19.39 -4.78
C SER A 54 -2.78 -19.75 -5.14
N GLU A 55 -1.81 -18.88 -4.83
CA GLU A 55 -0.39 -19.13 -5.07
C GLU A 55 0.22 -20.05 -4.01
N GLY A 56 -0.35 -20.11 -2.80
CA GLY A 56 0.03 -21.05 -1.75
C GLY A 56 -0.40 -22.50 -1.98
N THR A 57 -1.11 -22.81 -3.08
CA THR A 57 -1.60 -24.17 -3.40
C THR A 57 -0.79 -24.89 -4.49
N SER A 58 0.33 -24.30 -4.95
CA SER A 58 1.25 -24.95 -5.90
C SER A 58 2.62 -25.18 -5.27
N GLN A 59 2.65 -25.93 -4.17
CA GLN A 59 3.76 -26.85 -3.88
C GLN A 59 3.14 -28.15 -3.36
N SER A 60 2.98 -29.11 -4.27
CA SER A 60 2.78 -30.53 -4.01
C SER A 60 3.76 -31.29 -4.88
#